data_AF-A0A940QLL5-F1
#
_entry.id   AF-A0A940QLL5-F1
#
_cell.length_a   1.000
_cell.length_b   1.000
_cell.length_c   1.000
_cell.angle_alpha   90.00
_cell.angle_beta   90.00
_cell.angle_gamma   90.00
#
_symmetry.space_group_name_H-M   'P 1'
#
loop_
_entity.id
_entity.type
_entity.pdbx_description
1 polymer ?
#
loop_
_entity_poly.entity_id
_entity_poly.type
_entity_poly.pdbx_seq_one_letter_code
_entity_poly.pdbx_strand_id
1 'polypeptide(L)'
;MELTKYIDEFADDIFALALVTTKSFDSAKEIFVRNCTQSPELPEDSELFPMLEKAYPMCREADCNDSAVTLTGVELDDKKQQLLEAVLRKPFIDRAMIHMHWENDLEPEQIAKLTGESVRSVRNTLDELSVELKSELDKHYKDICFRIKAEDKLKSYVIRSMVSGKKRQFEVRGDAVPVHKWTKQQKTIIIIVAAVIAVLVCIIIPIIDSYYQMRKDENFESFENVATDEMFSYTMEDNSQKTPF
;
A
#
# COMPACT_ATOMS: atom_id res chain seq x y z
N MET A 1 -22.25 8.85 -29.52
CA MET A 1 -20.80 8.97 -29.45
C MET A 1 -20.23 7.58 -29.58
N GLU A 2 -19.35 7.40 -30.55
CA GLU A 2 -18.64 6.15 -30.76
C GLU A 2 -17.74 5.83 -29.55
N LEU A 3 -17.62 4.56 -29.18
CA LEU A 3 -16.77 4.11 -28.07
C LEU A 3 -15.32 4.56 -28.22
N THR A 4 -14.78 4.57 -29.44
CA THR A 4 -13.41 5.02 -29.73
C THR A 4 -13.24 6.49 -29.32
N LYS A 5 -14.16 7.35 -29.79
CA LYS A 5 -14.18 8.77 -29.43
C LYS A 5 -14.34 8.98 -27.93
N TYR A 6 -15.22 8.21 -27.28
CA TYR A 6 -15.37 8.25 -25.82
C TYR A 6 -14.07 7.90 -25.08
N ILE A 7 -13.36 6.86 -25.53
CA ILE A 7 -12.10 6.43 -24.91
C ILE A 7 -11.02 7.49 -25.08
N ASP A 8 -10.94 8.08 -26.27
CA ASP A 8 -9.95 9.09 -26.59
C ASP A 8 -10.20 10.41 -25.86
N GLU A 9 -11.46 10.78 -25.62
CA GLU A 9 -11.83 12.06 -25.01
C GLU A 9 -11.94 12.03 -23.48
N PHE A 10 -12.39 10.93 -22.86
CA PHE A 10 -12.78 10.95 -21.43
C PHE A 10 -12.22 9.80 -20.60
N ALA A 11 -11.80 8.70 -21.21
CA ALA A 11 -11.55 7.49 -20.43
C ALA A 11 -10.24 7.54 -19.64
N ASP A 12 -9.28 8.37 -20.05
CA ASP A 12 -8.07 8.63 -19.27
C ASP A 12 -8.38 9.49 -18.02
N ASP A 13 -9.26 10.49 -18.10
CA ASP A 13 -9.73 11.25 -16.93
C ASP A 13 -10.41 10.34 -15.90
N ILE A 14 -11.25 9.42 -16.39
CA ILE A 14 -11.94 8.45 -15.53
C ILE A 14 -10.93 7.49 -14.88
N PHE A 15 -9.93 7.04 -15.63
CA PHE A 15 -8.87 6.18 -15.12
C PHE A 15 -8.02 6.92 -14.07
N ALA A 16 -7.68 8.19 -14.32
CA ALA A 16 -6.90 9.01 -13.42
C ALA A 16 -7.65 9.28 -12.11
N LEU A 17 -8.94 9.65 -12.19
CA LEU A 17 -9.78 9.80 -11.01
C LEU A 17 -9.82 8.50 -10.20
N ALA A 18 -10.07 7.37 -10.87
CA ALA A 18 -10.15 6.07 -10.21
C ALA A 18 -8.82 5.68 -9.54
N LEU A 19 -7.68 5.89 -10.22
CA LEU A 19 -6.39 5.52 -9.67
C LEU A 19 -5.96 6.42 -8.50
N VAL A 20 -6.15 7.73 -8.61
CA VAL A 20 -5.80 8.68 -7.54
C VAL A 20 -6.67 8.47 -6.30
N THR A 21 -7.96 8.20 -6.48
CA THR A 21 -8.89 8.02 -5.37
C THR A 21 -8.74 6.66 -4.71
N THR A 22 -8.67 5.57 -5.47
CA THR A 22 -8.58 4.19 -4.92
C THR A 22 -7.15 3.78 -4.57
N LYS A 23 -6.14 4.42 -5.16
CA LYS A 23 -4.72 4.04 -5.07
C LYS A 23 -4.43 2.60 -5.52
N SER A 24 -5.30 2.05 -6.37
CA SER A 24 -5.25 0.67 -6.83
C SER A 24 -5.38 0.60 -8.34
N PHE A 25 -4.34 0.09 -9.02
CA PHE A 25 -4.38 -0.13 -10.46
C PHE A 25 -5.45 -1.13 -10.86
N ASP A 26 -5.68 -2.17 -10.05
CA ASP A 26 -6.69 -3.18 -10.34
C ASP A 26 -8.10 -2.57 -10.27
N SER A 27 -8.37 -1.78 -9.23
CA SER A 27 -9.64 -1.05 -9.07
C SER A 27 -9.85 -0.04 -10.21
N ALA A 28 -8.81 0.73 -10.57
CA ALA A 28 -8.88 1.68 -11.67
C ALA A 28 -9.15 0.99 -13.02
N LYS A 29 -8.54 -0.17 -13.27
CA LYS A 29 -8.79 -0.99 -14.47
C LYS A 29 -10.22 -1.52 -14.50
N GLU A 30 -10.74 -2.01 -13.38
CA GLU A 30 -12.13 -2.48 -13.29
C GLU A 30 -13.11 -1.34 -13.56
N ILE A 31 -12.93 -0.19 -12.91
CA ILE A 31 -13.79 0.98 -13.07
C ILE A 31 -13.77 1.47 -14.52
N PHE A 32 -12.58 1.56 -15.14
CA PHE A 32 -12.43 1.92 -16.55
C PHE A 32 -13.25 1.00 -17.45
N VAL A 33 -13.11 -0.32 -17.28
CA VAL A 33 -13.82 -1.33 -18.08
C VAL A 33 -15.33 -1.21 -17.87
N ARG A 34 -15.79 -1.15 -16.61
CA ARG A 34 -17.20 -1.04 -16.27
C ARG A 34 -17.80 0.25 -16.82
N ASN A 35 -17.10 1.37 -16.72
CA ASN A 35 -17.59 2.63 -17.24
C ASN A 35 -17.75 2.58 -18.77
N CYS A 36 -16.72 2.14 -19.49
CA CYS A 36 -16.74 2.00 -20.95
C CYS A 36 -17.82 1.03 -21.45
N THR A 37 -18.03 -0.09 -20.76
CA THR A 37 -18.95 -1.16 -21.20
C THR A 37 -20.41 -0.87 -20.87
N GLN A 38 -20.66 -0.10 -19.81
CA GLN A 38 -21.99 0.30 -19.38
C GLN A 38 -22.41 1.67 -19.94
N SER A 39 -21.59 2.34 -20.75
CA SER A 39 -21.98 3.64 -21.32
C SER A 39 -22.95 3.40 -22.48
N PRO A 40 -24.22 3.82 -22.35
CA PRO A 40 -25.13 3.84 -23.50
C PRO A 40 -24.58 4.79 -24.56
N GLU A 41 -25.15 4.78 -25.76
CA GLU A 41 -24.82 5.75 -26.80
C GLU A 41 -25.02 7.18 -26.25
N LEU A 42 -23.92 7.81 -25.86
CA LEU A 42 -23.90 9.18 -25.34
C LEU A 42 -24.06 10.16 -26.52
N PRO A 43 -24.73 11.31 -26.36
CA PRO A 43 -24.72 12.35 -27.39
C PRO A 43 -23.30 12.73 -27.84
N GLU A 44 -23.10 13.14 -29.10
CA GLU A 44 -21.76 13.51 -29.59
C GLU A 44 -21.19 14.78 -28.96
N ASP A 45 -22.06 15.61 -28.37
CA ASP A 45 -21.79 16.84 -27.63
C ASP A 45 -21.71 16.61 -26.11
N SER A 46 -21.55 15.36 -25.67
CA SER A 46 -21.41 15.05 -24.24
C SER A 46 -20.14 15.68 -23.67
N GLU A 47 -20.27 16.27 -22.48
CA GLU A 47 -19.13 16.78 -21.71
C GLU A 47 -18.62 15.73 -20.71
N LEU A 48 -17.52 16.04 -20.01
CA LEU A 48 -16.90 15.15 -19.04
C LEU A 48 -17.76 14.92 -17.79
N PHE A 49 -18.51 15.93 -17.33
CA PHE A 49 -19.23 15.89 -16.06
C PHE A 49 -20.19 14.68 -15.90
N PRO A 50 -21.06 14.35 -16.88
CA PRO A 50 -21.90 13.15 -16.83
C PRO A 50 -21.10 11.83 -16.70
N MET A 51 -19.87 11.80 -17.23
CA MET A 51 -19.01 10.61 -17.14
C MET A 51 -18.48 10.42 -15.72
N LEU A 52 -18.15 11.54 -15.06
CA LEU A 52 -17.73 11.57 -13.66
C LEU A 52 -18.90 11.25 -12.71
N GLU A 53 -20.12 11.69 -13.02
CA GLU A 53 -21.35 11.35 -12.27
C GLU A 53 -21.58 9.83 -12.22
N LYS A 54 -21.17 9.13 -13.27
CA LYS A 54 -21.18 7.67 -13.33
C LYS A 54 -19.93 7.03 -12.69
N ALA A 55 -18.74 7.60 -12.90
CA ALA A 55 -17.48 7.01 -12.45
C ALA A 55 -17.28 7.11 -10.94
N TYR A 56 -17.60 8.25 -10.35
CA TYR A 56 -17.30 8.54 -8.95
C TYR A 56 -17.95 7.56 -7.96
N PRO A 57 -19.24 7.19 -8.09
CA PRO A 57 -19.83 6.16 -7.24
C PRO A 57 -19.07 4.83 -7.31
N MET A 58 -18.60 4.42 -8.49
CA MET A 58 -17.78 3.21 -8.64
C MET A 58 -16.45 3.34 -7.91
N CYS A 59 -15.83 4.52 -7.92
CA CYS A 59 -14.60 4.79 -7.17
C CYS A 59 -14.82 4.67 -5.66
N ARG A 60 -15.96 5.16 -5.17
CA ARG A 60 -16.32 5.14 -3.74
C ARG A 60 -16.60 3.72 -3.22
N GLU A 61 -17.11 2.85 -4.07
CA GLU A 61 -17.46 1.46 -3.73
C GLU A 61 -16.30 0.46 -3.93
N ALA A 62 -15.26 0.87 -4.65
CA ALA A 62 -14.15 -0.01 -5.02
C ALA A 62 -13.17 -0.25 -3.86
N ASP A 63 -12.45 -1.36 -3.94
CA ASP A 63 -11.35 -1.66 -3.03
C ASP A 63 -10.27 -0.59 -3.11
N CYS A 64 -9.93 -0.01 -1.97
CA CYS A 64 -8.95 1.06 -1.84
C CYS A 64 -7.67 0.54 -1.18
N ASN A 65 -6.52 1.03 -1.66
CA ASN A 65 -5.23 0.84 -1.00
C ASN A 65 -4.84 2.10 -0.24
N ASP A 66 -5.55 2.42 0.85
CA ASP A 66 -5.31 3.66 1.59
C ASP A 66 -3.90 3.78 2.17
N SER A 67 -3.22 2.65 2.38
CA SER A 67 -1.83 2.61 2.85
C SER A 67 -0.80 3.08 1.82
N ALA A 68 -1.14 3.04 0.52
CA ALA A 68 -0.23 3.49 -0.51
C ALA A 68 -0.02 5.01 -0.44
N VAL A 69 1.24 5.41 -0.49
CA VAL A 69 1.64 6.82 -0.60
C VAL A 69 2.19 7.14 -1.99
N THR A 70 2.49 6.13 -2.80
CA THR A 70 2.99 6.25 -4.18
C THR A 70 2.18 5.35 -5.13
N LEU A 71 2.20 5.66 -6.43
CA LEU A 71 1.64 4.81 -7.49
C LEU A 71 2.77 4.14 -8.26
N THR A 72 3.25 3.01 -7.74
CA THR A 72 4.38 2.27 -8.33
C THR A 72 4.01 1.77 -9.73
N GLY A 73 4.51 2.45 -10.76
CA GLY A 73 4.15 2.22 -12.18
C GLY A 73 3.88 3.49 -12.97
N VAL A 74 3.71 4.64 -12.29
CA VAL A 74 3.69 5.96 -12.92
C VAL A 74 5.09 6.55 -12.85
N GLU A 75 5.74 6.74 -13.98
CA GLU A 75 7.06 7.36 -14.05
C GLU A 75 6.93 8.88 -13.97
N LEU A 76 7.36 9.45 -12.84
CA LEU A 76 7.37 10.89 -12.55
C LEU A 76 8.78 11.32 -12.13
N ASP A 77 9.13 12.58 -12.40
CA ASP A 77 10.29 13.20 -11.78
C ASP A 77 10.07 13.39 -10.27
N ASP A 78 11.16 13.54 -9.50
CA ASP A 78 11.11 13.61 -8.04
C ASP A 78 10.15 14.68 -7.52
N LYS A 79 10.06 15.82 -8.22
CA LYS A 79 9.21 16.93 -7.82
C LYS A 79 7.73 16.58 -7.97
N LYS A 80 7.36 16.00 -9.11
CA LYS A 80 5.98 15.53 -9.38
C LYS A 80 5.61 14.35 -8.50
N GLN A 81 6.56 13.47 -8.22
CA GLN A 81 6.37 12.35 -7.31
C GLN A 81 6.04 12.85 -5.90
N GLN A 82 6.79 13.84 -5.38
CA GLN A 82 6.50 14.45 -4.06
C GLN A 82 5.14 15.16 -4.03
N LEU A 83 4.78 15.87 -5.11
CA LEU A 83 3.47 16.52 -5.23
C LEU A 83 2.34 15.48 -5.18
N LEU A 84 2.45 14.42 -5.97
CA LEU A 84 1.48 13.34 -5.98
C LEU A 84 1.39 12.66 -4.61
N GLU A 85 2.52 12.39 -3.94
CA GLU A 85 2.53 11.84 -2.57
C GLU A 85 1.76 12.72 -1.58
N ALA A 86 1.90 14.05 -1.68
CA ALA A 86 1.17 14.98 -0.82
C ALA A 86 -0.34 14.86 -1.01
N VAL A 87 -0.80 14.67 -2.25
CA VAL A 87 -2.22 14.40 -2.56
C VAL A 87 -2.62 13.02 -2.06
N LEU A 88 -1.84 11.97 -2.33
CA LEU A 88 -2.18 10.59 -1.96
C LEU A 88 -2.27 10.40 -0.44
N ARG A 89 -1.54 11.16 0.38
CA ARG A 89 -1.66 11.10 1.85
C ARG A 89 -3.00 11.64 2.39
N LYS A 90 -3.77 12.38 1.58
CA LYS A 90 -5.10 12.86 1.95
C LYS A 90 -6.12 11.72 2.02
N PRO A 91 -7.22 11.84 2.78
CA PRO A 91 -8.36 10.92 2.74
C PRO A 91 -8.97 10.78 1.34
N PHE A 92 -9.69 9.69 1.09
CA PHE A 92 -10.34 9.41 -0.21
C PHE A 92 -11.12 10.62 -0.76
N ILE A 93 -11.96 11.22 0.08
CA ILE A 93 -12.86 12.31 -0.33
C ILE A 93 -12.07 13.56 -0.76
N ASP A 94 -11.03 13.92 -0.02
CA ASP A 94 -10.14 15.03 -0.34
C ASP A 94 -9.36 14.77 -1.62
N ARG A 95 -8.86 13.54 -1.84
CA ARG A 95 -8.20 13.15 -3.09
C ARG A 95 -9.13 13.36 -4.28
N ALA A 96 -10.40 12.96 -4.15
CA ALA A 96 -11.40 13.13 -5.19
C ALA A 96 -11.68 14.61 -5.47
N MET A 97 -11.88 15.43 -4.43
CA MET A 97 -12.11 16.88 -4.58
C MET A 97 -10.93 17.58 -5.26
N ILE A 98 -9.70 17.29 -4.81
CA ILE A 98 -8.47 17.84 -5.40
C ILE A 98 -8.37 17.44 -6.86
N HIS A 99 -8.57 16.15 -7.17
CA HIS A 99 -8.48 15.66 -8.54
C HIS A 99 -9.53 16.30 -9.45
N MET A 100 -10.79 16.32 -9.04
CA MET A 100 -11.87 16.93 -9.81
C MET A 100 -11.66 18.43 -10.03
N HIS A 101 -11.07 19.14 -9.07
CA HIS A 101 -10.78 20.56 -9.20
C HIS A 101 -9.61 20.85 -10.14
N TRP A 102 -8.46 20.21 -9.94
CA TRP A 102 -7.23 20.53 -10.68
C TRP A 102 -7.07 19.80 -12.01
N GLU A 103 -7.61 18.58 -12.14
CA GLU A 103 -7.57 17.85 -13.40
C GLU A 103 -8.75 18.19 -14.29
N ASN A 104 -9.95 18.08 -13.74
CA ASN A 104 -11.18 18.15 -14.52
C ASN A 104 -11.80 19.57 -14.55
N ASP A 105 -11.11 20.56 -13.98
CA ASP A 105 -11.53 21.96 -13.89
C ASP A 105 -12.97 22.15 -13.34
N LEU A 106 -13.41 21.28 -12.43
CA LEU A 106 -14.75 21.37 -11.88
C LEU A 106 -14.85 22.44 -10.78
N GLU A 107 -15.95 23.19 -10.84
CA GLU A 107 -16.30 24.17 -9.81
C GLU A 107 -16.79 23.47 -8.52
N PRO A 108 -16.67 24.11 -7.34
CA PRO A 108 -17.09 23.53 -6.07
C PRO A 108 -18.55 23.03 -6.06
N GLU A 109 -19.46 23.71 -6.76
CA GLU A 109 -20.85 23.30 -6.93
C GLU A 109 -21.00 21.96 -7.66
N GLN A 110 -20.20 21.76 -8.71
CA GLN A 110 -20.18 20.53 -9.50
C GLN A 110 -19.60 19.38 -8.67
N ILE A 111 -18.48 19.63 -7.99
CA ILE A 111 -17.84 18.63 -7.10
C ILE A 111 -18.78 18.23 -5.96
N ALA A 112 -19.47 19.19 -5.34
CA ALA A 112 -20.45 18.93 -4.29
C ALA A 112 -21.59 18.03 -4.79
N LYS A 113 -22.09 18.28 -6.01
CA LYS A 113 -23.11 17.44 -6.65
C LYS A 113 -22.63 15.99 -6.85
N LEU A 114 -21.40 15.79 -7.32
CA LEU A 114 -20.83 14.47 -7.55
C LEU A 114 -20.56 13.71 -6.25
N THR A 115 -19.97 14.39 -5.28
CA THR A 115 -19.49 13.78 -4.03
C THR A 115 -20.59 13.55 -3.00
N GLY A 116 -21.68 14.33 -3.06
CA GLY A 116 -22.71 14.40 -2.04
C GLY A 116 -22.33 15.29 -0.84
N GLU A 117 -21.19 15.98 -0.91
CA GLU A 117 -20.71 16.90 0.10
C GLU A 117 -21.38 18.27 -0.04
N SER A 118 -21.34 19.08 1.03
CA SER A 118 -21.80 20.47 0.93
C SER A 118 -20.79 21.33 0.16
N VAL A 119 -21.26 22.33 -0.60
CA VAL A 119 -20.38 23.29 -1.31
C VAL A 119 -19.40 23.97 -0.35
N ARG A 120 -19.84 24.24 0.89
CA ARG A 120 -18.97 24.79 1.93
C ARG A 120 -17.86 23.82 2.33
N SER A 121 -18.16 22.53 2.47
CA SER A 121 -17.19 21.48 2.75
C SER A 121 -16.11 21.43 1.66
N VAL A 122 -16.55 21.36 0.39
CA VAL A 122 -15.64 21.35 -0.77
C VAL A 122 -14.73 22.58 -0.77
N ARG A 123 -15.30 23.79 -0.63
CA ARG A 123 -14.51 25.03 -0.59
C ARG A 123 -13.50 25.00 0.54
N ASN A 124 -13.91 24.64 1.75
CA ASN A 124 -13.00 24.56 2.90
C ASN A 124 -11.85 23.58 2.63
N THR A 125 -12.12 22.38 2.10
CA THR A 125 -11.08 21.39 1.78
C THR A 125 -10.07 21.93 0.76
N LEU A 126 -10.54 22.60 -0.29
CA LEU A 126 -9.67 23.22 -1.29
C LEU A 126 -8.92 24.42 -0.72
N ASP A 127 -9.58 25.25 0.09
CA ASP A 127 -9.02 26.47 0.67
C ASP A 127 -7.97 26.21 1.75
N GLU A 128 -8.12 25.16 2.54
CA GLU A 128 -7.22 24.75 3.61
C GLU A 128 -5.91 24.10 3.10
N LEU A 129 -5.79 23.83 1.80
CA LEU A 129 -4.50 23.43 1.22
C LEU A 129 -3.48 24.56 1.38
N SER A 130 -2.22 24.20 1.68
CA SER A 130 -1.16 25.19 1.81
C SER A 130 -0.95 25.94 0.49
N VAL A 131 -0.53 27.21 0.60
CA VAL A 131 -0.28 28.07 -0.57
C VAL A 131 0.77 27.44 -1.50
N GLU A 132 1.77 26.80 -0.92
CA GLU A 132 2.81 26.07 -1.64
C GLU A 132 2.21 24.89 -2.42
N LEU A 133 1.33 24.10 -1.79
CA LEU A 133 0.71 22.94 -2.43
C LEU A 133 -0.20 23.38 -3.59
N LYS A 134 -1.03 24.41 -3.39
CA LYS A 134 -1.87 24.97 -4.46
C LYS A 134 -1.03 25.42 -5.65
N SER A 135 0.04 26.16 -5.40
CA SER A 135 0.92 26.66 -6.47
C SER A 135 1.60 25.54 -7.25
N GLU A 136 1.92 24.42 -6.61
CA GLU A 136 2.51 23.25 -7.29
C GLU A 136 1.45 22.43 -8.03
N LEU A 137 0.23 22.31 -7.49
CA LEU A 137 -0.90 21.70 -8.18
C LEU A 137 -1.23 22.46 -9.48
N ASP A 138 -1.31 23.79 -9.42
CA ASP A 138 -1.58 24.65 -10.60
C ASP A 138 -0.56 24.43 -11.73
N LYS A 139 0.69 24.14 -11.38
CA LYS A 139 1.80 24.04 -12.34
C LYS A 139 1.95 22.64 -12.94
N HIS A 140 1.74 21.60 -12.15
CA HIS A 140 2.18 20.25 -12.51
C HIS A 140 1.09 19.19 -12.47
N TYR A 141 -0.07 19.44 -11.86
CA TYR A 141 -1.03 18.36 -11.61
C TYR A 141 -1.58 17.75 -12.90
N LYS A 142 -1.88 18.58 -13.92
CA LYS A 142 -2.31 18.08 -15.23
C LYS A 142 -1.25 17.24 -15.95
N ASP A 143 0.04 17.61 -15.81
CA ASP A 143 1.12 16.80 -16.37
C ASP A 143 1.29 15.46 -15.63
N ILE A 144 1.03 15.44 -14.32
CA ILE A 144 0.97 14.19 -13.55
C ILE A 144 -0.17 13.31 -14.06
N CYS A 145 -1.39 13.85 -14.17
CA CYS A 145 -2.55 13.09 -14.64
C CYS A 145 -2.40 12.62 -16.09
N PHE A 146 -1.74 13.38 -16.96
CA PHE A 146 -1.40 12.93 -18.31
C PHE A 146 -0.53 11.65 -18.33
N ARG A 147 0.27 11.43 -17.28
CA ARG A 147 1.04 10.18 -17.08
C ARG A 147 0.18 9.07 -16.48
N ILE A 148 -0.90 9.40 -15.78
CA ILE A 148 -1.85 8.47 -15.20
C ILE A 148 -2.94 8.16 -16.23
N LYS A 149 -2.63 7.28 -17.17
CA LYS A 149 -3.57 6.89 -18.23
C LYS A 149 -3.76 5.39 -18.31
N ALA A 150 -4.89 4.97 -18.88
CA ALA A 150 -5.13 3.56 -19.11
C ALA A 150 -4.13 3.03 -20.15
N GLU A 151 -3.62 1.81 -19.92
CA GLU A 151 -2.70 1.16 -20.87
C GLU A 151 -3.37 0.99 -22.24
N ASP A 152 -2.65 1.26 -23.33
CA ASP A 152 -3.19 1.12 -24.70
C ASP A 152 -3.72 -0.29 -24.99
N LYS A 153 -3.12 -1.30 -24.35
CA LYS A 153 -3.58 -2.69 -24.42
C LYS A 153 -4.96 -2.87 -23.79
N LEU A 154 -5.25 -2.19 -22.68
CA LEU A 154 -6.56 -2.21 -22.02
C LEU A 154 -7.61 -1.52 -22.89
N LYS A 155 -7.31 -0.32 -23.40
CA LYS A 155 -8.16 0.43 -24.34
C LYS A 155 -8.54 -0.43 -25.56
N SER A 156 -7.52 -0.99 -26.22
CA SER A 156 -7.67 -1.87 -27.39
C SER A 156 -8.46 -3.15 -27.07
N TYR A 157 -8.34 -3.67 -25.86
CA TYR A 157 -9.09 -4.86 -25.43
C TYR A 157 -10.58 -4.54 -25.24
N VAL A 158 -10.90 -3.43 -24.58
CA VAL A 158 -12.29 -2.98 -24.38
C VAL A 158 -12.98 -2.73 -25.73
N ILE A 159 -12.34 -2.02 -26.66
CA ILE A 159 -12.88 -1.76 -28.00
C ILE A 159 -13.21 -3.07 -28.71
N ARG A 160 -12.26 -4.02 -28.78
CA ARG A 160 -12.47 -5.31 -29.45
C ARG A 160 -13.59 -6.13 -28.82
N SER A 161 -13.67 -6.15 -27.50
CA SER A 161 -14.69 -6.91 -26.77
C SER A 161 -16.10 -6.33 -26.95
N MET A 162 -16.22 -5.00 -27.02
CA MET A 162 -17.49 -4.32 -27.31
C MET A 162 -17.95 -4.53 -28.75
N VAL A 163 -17.03 -4.40 -29.72
CA VAL A 163 -17.32 -4.61 -31.16
C VAL A 163 -17.69 -6.08 -31.45
N SER A 164 -17.05 -7.04 -30.79
CA SER A 164 -17.32 -8.48 -31.00
C SER A 164 -18.55 -9.02 -30.26
N GLY A 165 -19.24 -8.19 -29.46
CA GLY A 165 -20.40 -8.60 -28.66
C GLY A 165 -20.08 -9.56 -27.52
N LYS A 166 -18.80 -9.87 -27.26
CA LYS A 166 -18.35 -10.79 -26.21
C LYS A 166 -18.24 -10.10 -24.86
N LYS A 167 -19.36 -9.55 -24.35
CA LYS A 167 -19.43 -8.89 -23.04
C LYS A 167 -19.12 -9.80 -21.84
N ARG A 168 -19.16 -11.13 -22.02
CA ARG A 168 -18.83 -12.12 -20.96
C ARG A 168 -17.33 -12.25 -20.63
N GLN A 169 -16.44 -11.56 -21.36
CA GLN A 169 -15.02 -11.52 -21.00
C GLN A 169 -14.70 -10.47 -19.92
N PHE A 170 -15.70 -9.72 -19.47
CA PHE A 170 -15.60 -8.72 -18.41
C PHE A 170 -16.13 -9.20 -17.06
N GLU A 171 -16.62 -10.45 -16.97
CA GLU A 171 -16.52 -11.15 -15.70
C GLU A 171 -15.03 -11.28 -15.44
N VAL A 172 -14.51 -10.37 -14.61
CA VAL A 172 -13.41 -10.70 -13.73
C VAL A 172 -13.92 -11.90 -12.94
N ARG A 173 -13.81 -13.09 -13.53
CA ARG A 173 -13.48 -14.25 -12.72
C ARG A 173 -12.38 -13.74 -11.82
N GLY A 174 -12.45 -14.07 -10.53
CA GLY A 174 -11.26 -14.09 -9.71
C GLY A 174 -10.26 -15.10 -10.26
N ASP A 175 -9.90 -14.98 -11.54
CA ASP A 175 -8.74 -15.54 -12.19
C ASP A 175 -7.60 -14.79 -11.55
N ALA A 176 -7.29 -15.28 -10.35
CA ALA A 176 -6.21 -14.95 -9.47
C ALA A 176 -5.68 -13.52 -9.70
N VAL A 177 -5.95 -12.65 -8.71
CA VAL A 177 -4.93 -11.72 -8.19
C VAL A 177 -3.58 -12.28 -8.60
N PRO A 178 -2.69 -11.58 -9.31
CA PRO A 178 -1.38 -12.13 -9.58
C PRO A 178 -0.77 -12.41 -8.21
N VAL A 179 -0.97 -13.65 -7.73
CA VAL A 179 -0.47 -14.14 -6.47
C VAL A 179 0.98 -13.95 -6.69
N HIS A 180 1.56 -12.98 -5.99
CA HIS A 180 2.92 -12.54 -6.20
C HIS A 180 3.74 -13.80 -6.43
N LYS A 181 4.09 -14.08 -7.70
CA LYS A 181 4.70 -15.35 -8.04
C LYS A 181 6.14 -15.12 -7.65
N TRP A 182 6.42 -15.44 -6.37
CA TRP A 182 7.74 -15.39 -5.80
C TRP A 182 8.72 -15.94 -6.84
N THR A 183 9.66 -15.10 -7.26
CA THR A 183 10.66 -15.52 -8.22
C THR A 183 11.42 -16.71 -7.62
N LYS A 184 11.97 -17.61 -8.45
CA LYS A 184 12.73 -18.77 -7.94
C LYS A 184 13.83 -18.35 -6.96
N GLN A 185 14.40 -17.16 -7.16
CA GLN A 185 15.39 -16.56 -6.26
C GLN A 185 14.77 -16.18 -4.91
N GLN A 186 13.62 -15.49 -4.88
CA GLN A 186 12.94 -15.13 -3.63
C GLN A 186 12.54 -16.37 -2.80
N LYS A 187 12.03 -17.44 -3.44
CA LYS A 187 11.68 -18.69 -2.73
C LYS A 187 12.90 -19.35 -2.09
N THR A 188 14.03 -19.34 -2.80
CA THR A 188 15.28 -19.92 -2.32
C THR A 188 15.82 -19.14 -1.12
N ILE A 189 15.75 -17.81 -1.16
CA ILE A 189 16.18 -16.94 -0.04
C ILE A 189 15.37 -17.21 1.22
N ILE A 190 14.04 -17.30 1.14
CA ILE A 190 13.23 -17.60 2.33
C ILE A 190 13.56 -18.97 2.92
N ILE A 191 13.76 -20.00 2.09
CA ILE A 191 14.08 -21.33 2.58
C ILE A 191 15.43 -21.31 3.32
N ILE A 192 16.42 -20.59 2.79
CA ILE A 192 17.72 -20.43 3.45
C ILE A 192 17.56 -19.70 4.79
N VAL A 193 16.83 -18.58 4.82
CA VAL A 193 16.60 -17.82 6.06
C VAL A 193 15.88 -18.66 7.11
N ALA A 194 14.84 -19.41 6.71
CA ALA A 194 14.11 -20.31 7.60
C ALA A 194 15.01 -21.44 8.14
N ALA A 195 15.86 -22.02 7.31
CA ALA A 195 16.82 -23.03 7.73
C ALA A 195 17.86 -22.47 8.72
N VAL A 196 18.36 -21.25 8.49
CA VAL A 196 19.29 -20.58 9.41
C VAL A 196 18.63 -20.31 10.76
N ILE A 197 17.39 -19.81 10.76
CA ILE A 197 16.63 -19.59 12.01
C ILE A 197 16.40 -20.92 12.75
N ALA A 198 16.03 -21.98 12.03
CA ALA A 198 15.84 -23.30 12.63
C ALA A 198 17.13 -23.85 13.26
N VAL A 199 18.28 -23.68 12.61
CA VAL A 199 19.58 -24.08 13.18
C VAL A 199 19.93 -23.24 14.41
N LEU A 200 19.69 -21.92 14.37
CA LEU A 200 19.93 -21.05 15.52
C LEU A 200 19.07 -21.47 16.73
N VAL A 201 17.77 -21.70 16.51
CA VAL A 201 16.83 -22.02 17.58
C VAL A 201 17.02 -23.45 18.08
N CYS A 202 17.21 -24.43 17.20
CA CYS A 202 17.22 -25.84 17.60
C CYS A 202 18.60 -26.37 17.99
N ILE A 203 19.69 -25.72 17.57
CA ILE A 203 21.05 -26.21 17.82
C ILE A 203 21.83 -25.19 18.66
N ILE A 204 21.88 -23.93 18.23
CA ILE A 204 22.75 -22.95 18.89
C ILE A 204 22.21 -22.54 20.26
N ILE A 205 20.90 -22.25 20.39
CA ILE A 205 20.32 -21.88 21.69
C ILE A 205 20.47 -23.00 22.73
N PRO A 206 20.15 -24.27 22.44
CA PRO A 206 20.34 -25.36 23.42
C PRO A 206 21.80 -25.59 23.80
N ILE A 207 22.75 -25.44 22.87
CA ILE A 207 24.19 -25.57 23.16
C ILE A 207 24.66 -24.41 24.04
N ILE A 208 24.20 -23.19 23.77
CA ILE A 208 24.52 -22.03 24.60
C ILE A 208 23.92 -22.21 25.99
N ASP A 209 22.68 -22.67 26.11
CA ASP A 209 22.04 -22.93 27.40
C ASP A 209 22.77 -24.05 28.17
N SER A 210 23.14 -25.14 27.49
CA SER A 210 23.94 -26.21 28.11
C SER A 210 25.32 -25.74 28.54
N TYR A 211 25.96 -24.86 27.75
CA TYR A 211 27.25 -24.26 28.10
C TYR A 211 27.12 -23.31 29.30
N TYR A 212 26.05 -22.50 29.37
CA TYR A 212 25.78 -21.67 30.53
C TYR A 212 25.47 -22.48 31.78
N GLN A 213 24.73 -23.58 31.66
CA GLN A 213 24.48 -24.49 32.78
C GLN A 213 25.77 -25.17 33.25
N MET A 214 26.58 -25.72 32.34
CA MET A 214 27.87 -26.32 32.68
C MET A 214 28.81 -25.33 33.39
N ARG A 215 28.87 -24.07 32.93
CA ARG A 215 29.69 -23.03 33.57
C ARG A 215 29.13 -22.56 34.91
N LYS A 216 27.81 -22.66 35.10
CA LYS A 216 27.14 -22.37 36.38
C LYS A 216 27.42 -23.49 37.38
N ASP A 217 27.43 -24.74 36.92
CA ASP A 217 27.76 -25.92 37.73
C ASP A 217 29.25 -25.95 38.10
N GLU A 218 30.17 -25.63 37.19
CA GLU A 218 31.62 -25.46 37.50
C GLU A 218 31.88 -24.30 38.47
N ASN A 219 31.14 -23.19 38.35
CA ASN A 219 31.21 -22.09 39.33
C ASN A 219 30.62 -22.48 40.70
N PHE A 220 29.70 -23.46 40.74
CA PHE A 220 29.16 -24.02 41.98
C PHE A 220 30.15 -25.01 42.62
N GLU A 221 30.73 -25.92 41.84
CA GLU A 221 31.75 -26.88 42.32
C GLU A 221 33.04 -26.17 42.75
N SER A 222 33.44 -25.08 42.09
CA SER A 222 34.59 -24.29 42.56
C SER A 222 34.30 -23.52 43.85
N PHE A 223 33.05 -23.12 44.11
CA PHE A 223 32.66 -22.55 45.41
C PHE A 223 32.64 -23.62 46.52
N GLU A 224 32.17 -24.83 46.22
CA GLU A 224 32.05 -25.93 47.18
C GLU A 224 33.42 -26.57 47.51
N ASN A 225 34.33 -26.66 46.53
CA ASN A 225 35.70 -27.10 46.74
C ASN A 225 36.56 -26.08 47.51
N VAL A 226 36.39 -24.77 47.27
CA VAL A 226 37.05 -23.73 48.09
C VAL A 226 36.52 -23.74 49.52
N ALA A 227 35.21 -23.93 49.71
CA ALA A 227 34.60 -24.02 51.03
C ALA A 227 35.04 -25.25 51.83
N THR A 228 35.32 -26.38 51.17
CA THR A 228 35.76 -27.61 51.87
C THR A 228 37.25 -27.60 52.21
N ASP A 229 38.13 -27.21 51.28
CA ASP A 229 39.57 -27.19 51.56
C ASP A 229 39.98 -26.13 52.61
N GLU A 230 39.33 -24.95 52.64
CA GLU A 230 39.61 -23.95 53.68
C GLU A 230 38.98 -24.30 55.03
N MET A 231 37.77 -24.87 55.06
CA MET A 231 37.03 -25.12 56.31
C MET A 231 37.55 -26.33 57.11
N PHE A 232 38.20 -27.30 56.47
CA PHE A 232 38.80 -28.45 57.17
C PHE A 232 40.26 -28.23 57.62
N SER A 233 40.94 -27.17 57.15
CA SER A 233 42.32 -26.87 57.56
C SER A 233 42.45 -26.26 58.97
N TYR A 234 41.35 -25.78 59.56
CA TYR A 234 41.33 -25.09 60.86
C TYR A 234 40.91 -25.96 62.07
N THR A 235 40.64 -27.25 61.90
CA THR A 235 40.12 -28.09 63.01
C THR A 235 41.07 -29.16 63.55
N MET A 236 42.31 -29.20 63.08
CA MET A 236 43.34 -30.11 63.62
C MET A 236 44.54 -29.31 64.13
N GLU A 237 44.39 -28.61 65.25
CA GLU A 237 45.42 -28.54 66.30
C GLU A 237 44.89 -27.82 67.57
N ASP A 238 44.98 -28.57 68.67
CA ASP A 238 45.26 -28.12 70.04
C ASP A 238 44.21 -27.28 70.82
N ASN A 239 43.52 -27.92 71.77
CA ASN A 239 44.00 -27.72 73.14
C ASN A 239 43.51 -28.73 74.18
N SER A 240 44.54 -29.26 74.82
CA SER A 240 44.61 -29.92 76.10
C SER A 240 43.78 -29.31 77.26
N GLN A 241 43.28 -30.22 78.10
CA GLN A 241 43.35 -30.23 79.57
C GLN A 241 42.74 -29.11 80.45
N LYS A 242 41.82 -29.56 81.34
CA LYS A 242 41.75 -29.45 82.84
C LYS A 242 40.40 -28.92 83.37
N THR A 243 39.54 -29.79 83.94
CA THR A 243 39.29 -30.15 85.39
C THR A 243 38.65 -29.03 86.24
N PRO A 244 37.97 -29.28 87.39
CA PRO A 244 37.71 -30.54 88.13
C PRO A 244 36.23 -30.74 88.56
N PHE A 245 35.87 -31.96 88.97
CA PHE A 245 35.37 -32.33 90.31
C PHE A 245 35.37 -33.86 90.45
#